data_AF-A0A2N6FGD2-F1
#
_entry.id   AF-A0A2N6FGD2-F1
#
_cell.length_a   1.000
_cell.length_b   1.000
_cell.length_c   1.000
_cell.angle_alpha   90.00
_cell.angle_beta   90.00
_cell.angle_gamma   90.00
#
_symmetry.space_group_name_H-M   'P 1'
#
loop_
_entity.id
_entity.type
_entity.pdbx_description
1 polymer ?
#
loop_
_entity_poly.entity_id
_entity_poly.type
_entity_poly.pdbx_seq_one_letter_code
_entity_poly.pdbx_strand_id
1 'polypeptide(L)'
;MSEQHKGNESPLLLVMAFIIGLLVGVLGSMFFGGNSSPAPVATAPQAVAPPASGVNMQQKVDTMLQVTAADPSNRNAWVQLGHAYFDTDQPMKAVDAYDKALALDANDPNVLTDQGVMFRKLGWFDRAIENFEKAGDLDPRHTQSLFNMGIVYRYDLNDFDKAVTVWKKLLALNQPEPMAGQVRQEVSFLESHPQVNGEPPKGFGQ
;
A
#
# COMPACT_ATOMS: atom_id res chain seq x y z
N MET A 1 -46.54 77.23 -29.20
CA MET A 1 -47.53 76.19 -28.82
C MET A 1 -47.01 74.92 -29.49
N SER A 2 -46.51 73.87 -28.84
CA SER A 2 -46.61 73.37 -27.46
C SER A 2 -45.56 72.25 -27.29
N GLU A 3 -45.05 72.05 -26.06
CA GLU A 3 -44.59 70.78 -25.45
C GLU A 3 -43.57 69.90 -26.21
N GLN A 4 -42.29 69.88 -25.82
CA GLN A 4 -41.69 68.95 -24.83
C GLN A 4 -42.32 67.55 -24.76
N HIS A 5 -41.55 66.52 -25.09
CA HIS A 5 -41.19 65.48 -24.11
C HIS A 5 -39.94 64.69 -24.53
N LYS A 6 -38.97 64.66 -23.60
CA LYS A 6 -37.73 63.86 -23.62
C LYS A 6 -38.04 62.37 -23.48
N GLY A 7 -37.13 61.50 -23.97
CA GLY A 7 -37.00 60.16 -23.40
C GLY A 7 -36.27 59.14 -24.27
N ASN A 8 -34.94 59.23 -24.31
CA ASN A 8 -33.91 58.21 -24.59
C ASN A 8 -34.31 56.92 -25.35
N GLU A 9 -33.79 56.83 -26.58
CA GLU A 9 -33.68 55.62 -27.39
C GLU A 9 -32.47 54.75 -26.94
N SER A 10 -32.79 53.49 -26.68
CA SER A 10 -32.04 52.23 -26.58
C SER A 10 -30.62 52.10 -27.18
N PRO A 11 -29.77 51.31 -26.52
CA PRO A 11 -29.01 50.24 -27.17
C PRO A 11 -29.49 48.90 -26.59
N LEU A 12 -30.46 48.21 -27.18
CA LEU A 12 -30.29 47.37 -28.36
C LEU A 12 -29.05 46.47 -28.26
N LEU A 13 -29.32 45.28 -27.71
CA LEU A 13 -28.74 43.98 -28.03
C LEU A 13 -27.25 43.77 -27.75
N LEU A 14 -26.99 42.83 -26.83
CA LEU A 14 -25.87 41.88 -26.70
C LEU A 14 -25.65 41.69 -25.19
N VAL A 15 -26.02 40.60 -24.52
CA VAL A 15 -26.01 39.19 -24.90
C VAL A 15 -26.96 38.42 -23.97
N MET A 16 -27.85 37.64 -24.60
CA MET A 16 -28.46 36.34 -24.24
C MET A 16 -28.20 35.77 -22.84
N ALA A 17 -29.14 35.12 -22.14
CA ALA A 17 -30.57 34.89 -22.33
C ALA A 17 -31.13 34.39 -20.98
N PHE A 18 -32.35 34.83 -20.68
CA PHE A 18 -33.22 34.41 -19.57
C PHE A 18 -33.29 32.88 -19.43
N ILE A 19 -33.15 32.34 -18.22
CA ILE A 19 -34.23 31.84 -17.33
C ILE A 19 -35.23 30.93 -18.04
N ILE A 20 -35.39 29.71 -17.51
CA ILE A 20 -36.63 28.94 -17.23
C ILE A 20 -36.11 27.62 -16.61
N GLY A 21 -36.65 27.02 -15.56
CA GLY A 21 -37.87 27.23 -14.82
C GLY A 21 -38.00 26.05 -13.85
N LEU A 22 -38.51 26.39 -12.68
CA LEU A 22 -38.81 25.55 -11.53
C LEU A 22 -39.96 24.58 -11.89
N LEU A 23 -39.88 23.28 -11.55
CA LEU A 23 -41.08 22.44 -11.48
C LEU A 23 -41.06 21.50 -10.27
N VAL A 24 -41.76 21.98 -9.25
CA VAL A 24 -42.58 21.19 -8.32
C VAL A 24 -43.74 20.57 -9.08
N GLY A 25 -44.06 19.31 -8.77
CA GLY A 25 -45.30 18.63 -9.17
C GLY A 25 -45.06 17.13 -9.34
N VAL A 26 -45.94 16.20 -8.96
CA VAL A 26 -47.36 16.27 -8.62
C VAL A 26 -47.73 15.05 -7.78
N LEU A 27 -48.67 15.28 -6.86
CA LEU A 27 -49.49 14.30 -6.13
C LEU A 27 -50.20 13.31 -7.06
N GLY A 28 -50.02 12.01 -6.81
CA GLY A 28 -50.85 10.94 -7.37
C GLY A 28 -51.38 10.05 -6.25
N SER A 29 -52.55 10.38 -5.73
CA SER A 29 -53.33 9.57 -4.80
C SER A 29 -54.05 8.42 -5.51
N MET A 30 -53.82 7.18 -5.06
CA MET A 30 -54.75 6.06 -5.27
C MET A 30 -55.20 5.52 -3.90
N PHE A 31 -56.52 5.51 -3.69
CA PHE A 31 -57.22 4.79 -2.60
C PHE A 31 -57.12 3.27 -2.89
N PHE A 32 -56.91 2.36 -1.94
CA PHE A 32 -57.83 1.93 -0.87
C PHE A 32 -57.10 1.22 0.28
N GLY A 33 -57.53 1.56 1.52
CA GLY A 33 -57.85 0.61 2.60
C GLY A 33 -56.76 -0.29 3.19
N GLY A 34 -56.30 0.03 4.42
CA GLY A 34 -55.51 -0.91 5.22
C GLY A 34 -54.76 -0.31 6.41
N ASN A 35 -55.51 0.16 7.41
CA ASN A 35 -55.19 0.20 8.85
C ASN A 35 -53.73 -0.09 9.31
N SER A 36 -53.00 0.94 9.74
CA SER A 36 -52.21 1.07 10.99
C SER A 36 -51.02 2.03 10.82
N SER A 37 -50.99 3.08 11.64
CA SER A 37 -49.95 4.12 11.69
C SER A 37 -48.61 3.59 12.20
N PRO A 38 -47.49 4.17 11.77
CA PRO A 38 -46.36 4.39 12.67
C PRO A 38 -46.05 5.89 12.82
N ALA A 39 -45.77 6.28 14.06
CA ALA A 39 -45.37 7.60 14.50
C ALA A 39 -44.11 8.12 13.75
N PRO A 40 -43.87 9.45 13.70
CA PRO A 40 -42.65 9.99 13.11
C PRO A 40 -41.45 9.57 13.96
N VAL A 41 -40.62 8.68 13.42
CA VAL A 41 -39.31 8.39 14.00
C VAL A 41 -38.43 9.60 13.71
N ALA A 42 -38.10 10.35 14.76
CA ALA A 42 -37.08 11.39 14.69
C ALA A 42 -35.82 10.76 14.10
N THR A 43 -35.35 11.26 12.96
CA THR A 43 -34.03 10.87 12.45
C THR A 43 -33.01 11.47 13.41
N ALA A 44 -32.52 10.64 14.33
CA ALA A 44 -31.30 10.93 15.05
C ALA A 44 -30.22 11.35 14.02
N PRO A 45 -29.34 12.32 14.35
CA PRO A 45 -28.23 12.63 13.48
C PRO A 45 -27.53 11.32 13.13
N GLN A 46 -27.40 11.03 11.83
CA GLN A 46 -26.67 9.86 11.38
C GLN A 46 -25.29 9.94 12.02
N ALA A 47 -25.01 9.03 12.95
CA ALA A 47 -23.66 8.85 13.44
C ALA A 47 -22.83 8.52 12.20
N VAL A 48 -21.94 9.43 11.84
CA VAL A 48 -20.87 9.17 10.88
C VAL A 48 -20.23 7.88 11.38
N ALA A 49 -20.33 6.80 10.59
CA ALA A 49 -19.66 5.56 10.93
C ALA A 49 -18.18 5.90 11.25
N PRO A 50 -17.62 5.46 12.38
CA PRO A 50 -16.21 5.71 12.65
C PRO A 50 -15.40 5.16 11.48
N PRO A 51 -14.35 5.87 11.01
CA PRO A 51 -13.51 5.37 9.93
C PRO A 51 -13.03 3.97 10.29
N ALA A 52 -13.16 3.06 9.34
CA ALA A 52 -12.88 1.64 9.51
C ALA A 52 -11.50 1.42 10.16
N SER A 53 -11.51 0.77 11.33
CA SER A 53 -10.48 -0.17 11.81
C SER A 53 -9.00 0.22 11.68
N GLY A 54 -8.68 1.51 11.73
CA GLY A 54 -7.33 1.96 12.02
C GLY A 54 -7.09 1.76 13.51
N VAL A 55 -6.63 0.58 13.94
CA VAL A 55 -5.77 0.58 15.13
C VAL A 55 -4.65 1.54 14.78
N ASN A 56 -4.65 2.70 15.42
CA ASN A 56 -3.84 3.84 15.03
C ASN A 56 -2.37 3.39 14.97
N MET A 57 -1.84 3.16 13.76
CA MET A 57 -0.47 2.64 13.61
C MET A 57 0.55 3.62 14.21
N GLN A 58 0.21 4.91 14.24
CA GLN A 58 0.99 5.90 14.98
C GLN A 58 0.96 5.65 16.49
N GLN A 59 -0.19 5.30 17.06
CA GLN A 59 -0.28 4.89 18.48
C GLN A 59 0.55 3.64 18.76
N LYS A 60 0.62 2.68 17.84
CA LYS A 60 1.51 1.51 17.99
C LYS A 60 2.98 1.94 18.05
N VAL A 61 3.41 2.83 17.14
CA VAL A 61 4.76 3.41 17.17
C VAL A 61 5.02 4.10 18.51
N ASP A 62 4.13 4.99 18.95
CA ASP A 62 4.30 5.75 20.19
C ASP A 62 4.36 4.83 21.42
N THR A 63 3.52 3.79 21.44
CA THR A 63 3.51 2.79 22.53
C THR A 63 4.82 2.00 22.54
N MET A 64 5.28 1.51 21.39
CA MET A 64 6.52 0.74 21.32
C MET A 64 7.76 1.58 21.60
N LEU A 65 7.76 2.88 21.27
CA LEU A 65 8.80 3.82 21.70
C LEU A 65 8.87 3.94 23.23
N GLN A 66 7.73 4.01 23.92
CA GLN A 66 7.72 4.03 25.38
C GLN A 66 8.26 2.72 25.98
N VAL A 67 7.85 1.57 25.43
CA VAL A 67 8.31 0.25 25.92
C VAL A 67 9.82 0.09 25.71
N THR A 68 10.33 0.41 24.52
CA THR A 68 11.77 0.29 24.21
C THR A 68 12.62 1.29 24.99
N ALA A 69 12.09 2.46 25.35
CA ALA A 69 12.76 3.40 26.23
C ALA A 69 12.80 2.91 27.70
N ALA A 70 11.71 2.27 28.17
CA ALA A 70 11.63 1.73 29.53
C ALA A 70 12.45 0.45 29.70
N ASP A 71 12.51 -0.39 28.68
CA ASP A 71 13.29 -1.63 28.66
C ASP A 71 14.01 -1.80 27.31
N PRO A 72 15.23 -1.24 27.17
CA PRO A 72 16.04 -1.38 25.97
C PRO A 72 16.49 -2.82 25.68
N SER A 73 16.39 -3.74 26.65
CA SER A 73 16.74 -5.16 26.48
C SER A 73 15.59 -6.01 25.96
N ASN A 74 14.39 -5.42 25.84
CA ASN A 74 13.22 -6.10 25.30
C ASN A 74 13.30 -6.22 23.78
N ARG A 75 13.91 -7.30 23.30
CA ARG A 75 14.04 -7.62 21.87
C ARG A 75 12.69 -7.57 21.15
N ASN A 76 11.66 -8.17 21.72
CA ASN A 76 10.34 -8.26 21.08
C ASN A 76 9.69 -6.88 20.90
N ALA A 77 9.94 -5.93 21.82
CA ALA A 77 9.50 -4.56 21.66
C ALA A 77 10.21 -3.85 20.50
N TRP A 78 11.50 -4.08 20.32
CA TRP A 78 12.25 -3.57 19.16
C TRP A 78 11.76 -4.16 17.83
N VAL A 79 11.48 -5.46 17.79
CA VAL A 79 10.88 -6.11 16.61
C VAL A 79 9.52 -5.48 16.28
N GLN A 80 8.64 -5.34 17.27
CA GLN A 80 7.33 -4.72 17.06
C GLN A 80 7.41 -3.24 16.67
N LEU A 81 8.39 -2.50 17.18
CA LEU A 81 8.66 -1.13 16.74
C LEU A 81 9.11 -1.10 15.28
N GLY A 82 10.00 -2.02 14.88
CA GLY A 82 10.41 -2.22 13.49
C GLY A 82 9.22 -2.50 12.58
N HIS A 83 8.32 -3.40 12.99
CA HIS A 83 7.09 -3.72 12.24
C HIS A 83 6.16 -2.50 12.13
N ALA A 84 6.00 -1.73 13.20
CA ALA A 84 5.19 -0.53 13.18
C ALA A 84 5.77 0.54 12.23
N TYR A 85 7.09 0.69 12.18
CA TYR A 85 7.74 1.56 11.20
C TYR A 85 7.67 1.02 9.77
N PHE A 86 7.75 -0.29 9.59
CA PHE A 86 7.53 -0.96 8.30
C PHE A 86 6.12 -0.65 7.77
N ASP A 87 5.09 -0.89 8.60
CA ASP A 87 3.68 -0.69 8.25
C ASP A 87 3.31 0.78 8.00
N THR A 88 4.10 1.72 8.53
CA THR A 88 3.93 3.16 8.32
C THR A 88 4.90 3.76 7.30
N ASP A 89 5.58 2.91 6.52
CA ASP A 89 6.49 3.29 5.44
C ASP A 89 7.63 4.24 5.89
N GLN A 90 8.21 3.96 7.07
CA GLN A 90 9.35 4.68 7.64
C GLN A 90 10.62 3.80 7.62
N PRO A 91 11.22 3.54 6.44
CA PRO A 91 12.18 2.46 6.26
C PRO A 91 13.47 2.63 7.08
N MET A 92 14.01 3.84 7.18
CA MET A 92 15.22 4.08 7.99
C MET A 92 14.98 3.79 9.49
N LYS A 93 13.82 4.21 10.02
CA LYS A 93 13.48 3.96 11.43
C LYS A 93 13.20 2.47 11.69
N ALA A 94 12.61 1.79 10.71
CA ALA A 94 12.42 0.34 10.79
C ALA A 94 13.78 -0.38 10.84
N VAL A 95 14.73 -0.01 9.97
CA VAL A 95 16.11 -0.52 10.02
C VAL A 95 16.74 -0.30 11.39
N ASP A 96 16.67 0.91 11.93
CA ASP A 96 17.26 1.23 13.24
C ASP A 96 16.65 0.37 14.37
N ALA A 97 15.34 0.15 14.35
CA ALA A 97 14.65 -0.70 15.33
C ALA A 97 15.02 -2.18 15.17
N TYR A 98 15.11 -2.68 13.93
CA TYR A 98 15.57 -4.04 13.65
C TYR A 98 17.04 -4.24 14.03
N ASP A 99 17.91 -3.25 13.85
CA ASP A 99 19.30 -3.30 14.30
C ASP A 99 19.38 -3.48 15.82
N LYS A 100 18.52 -2.78 16.58
CA LYS A 100 18.43 -2.98 18.04
C LYS A 100 17.95 -4.38 18.39
N ALA A 101 16.96 -4.92 17.68
CA ALA A 101 16.50 -6.29 17.90
C ALA A 101 17.59 -7.33 17.58
N LEU A 102 18.30 -7.17 16.47
CA LEU A 102 19.36 -8.07 16.01
C LEU A 102 20.64 -7.97 16.85
N ALA A 103 20.89 -6.84 17.49
CA ALA A 103 21.97 -6.70 18.47
C ALA A 103 21.71 -7.50 19.76
N LEU A 104 20.44 -7.74 20.10
CA LEU A 104 20.03 -8.56 21.25
C LEU A 104 19.98 -10.05 20.90
N ASP A 105 19.52 -10.39 19.70
CA ASP A 105 19.62 -11.74 19.13
C ASP A 105 19.67 -11.66 17.60
N ALA A 106 20.82 -12.06 17.06
CA ALA A 106 21.20 -11.92 15.67
C ALA A 106 20.64 -13.00 14.73
N ASN A 107 19.95 -14.01 15.27
CA ASN A 107 19.61 -15.25 14.56
C ASN A 107 18.11 -15.40 14.30
N ASP A 108 17.49 -14.40 13.69
CA ASP A 108 16.07 -14.41 13.34
C ASP A 108 15.88 -14.16 11.84
N PRO A 109 15.59 -15.21 11.04
CA PRO A 109 15.38 -15.09 9.60
C PRO A 109 14.28 -14.10 9.21
N ASN A 110 13.23 -13.97 10.02
CA ASN A 110 12.11 -13.07 9.71
C ASN A 110 12.57 -11.61 9.87
N VAL A 111 13.21 -11.28 10.99
CA VAL A 111 13.71 -9.92 11.24
C VAL A 111 14.78 -9.52 10.23
N LEU A 112 15.70 -10.43 9.88
CA LEU A 112 16.69 -10.20 8.83
C LEU A 112 16.01 -9.92 7.48
N THR A 113 14.99 -10.70 7.12
CA THR A 113 14.24 -10.51 5.88
C THR A 113 13.50 -9.17 5.88
N ASP A 114 12.78 -8.83 6.94
CA ASP A 114 12.05 -7.57 7.01
C ASP A 114 12.99 -6.36 6.94
N GLN A 115 14.12 -6.41 7.64
CA GLN A 115 15.15 -5.40 7.54
C GLN A 115 15.75 -5.34 6.12
N GLY A 116 15.94 -6.48 5.45
CA GLY A 116 16.37 -6.54 4.06
C GLY A 116 15.38 -5.87 3.11
N VAL A 117 14.06 -6.05 3.33
CA VAL A 117 13.03 -5.34 2.58
C VAL A 117 13.11 -3.82 2.82
N MET A 118 13.43 -3.37 4.03
CA MET A 118 13.64 -1.95 4.32
C MET A 118 14.91 -1.41 3.66
N PHE A 119 16.01 -2.16 3.66
CA PHE A 119 17.22 -1.80 2.92
C PHE A 119 16.94 -1.66 1.42
N ARG A 120 16.15 -2.57 0.84
CA ARG A 120 15.70 -2.46 -0.55
C ARG A 120 14.91 -1.17 -0.79
N LYS A 121 13.96 -0.80 0.09
CA LYS A 121 13.22 0.47 -0.01
C LYS A 121 14.13 1.70 0.04
N LEU A 122 15.26 1.62 0.75
CA LEU A 122 16.28 2.67 0.82
C LEU A 122 17.24 2.69 -0.38
N GLY A 123 17.13 1.71 -1.30
CA GLY A 123 18.05 1.54 -2.42
C GLY A 123 19.38 0.88 -2.03
N TRP A 124 19.49 0.32 -0.82
CA TRP A 124 20.70 -0.33 -0.32
C TRP A 124 20.67 -1.83 -0.66
N PHE A 125 20.71 -2.13 -1.95
CA PHE A 125 20.48 -3.48 -2.48
C PHE A 125 21.50 -4.51 -1.98
N ASP A 126 22.77 -4.13 -1.85
CA ASP A 126 23.81 -5.04 -1.34
C ASP A 126 23.51 -5.50 0.10
N ARG A 127 23.06 -4.58 0.97
CA ARG A 127 22.67 -4.91 2.35
C ARG A 127 21.38 -5.72 2.41
N ALA A 128 20.44 -5.45 1.50
CA ALA A 128 19.23 -6.25 1.39
C ALA A 128 19.57 -7.72 1.07
N ILE A 129 20.44 -7.94 0.06
CA ILE A 129 20.91 -9.27 -0.33
C ILE A 129 21.64 -9.96 0.82
N GLU A 130 22.58 -9.29 1.49
CA GLU A 130 23.31 -9.85 2.63
C GLU A 130 22.36 -10.36 3.73
N ASN A 131 21.32 -9.58 4.05
CA ASN A 131 20.30 -9.99 5.02
C ASN A 131 19.48 -11.19 4.54
N PHE A 132 19.10 -11.23 3.27
CA PHE A 132 18.34 -12.36 2.73
C PHE A 132 19.17 -13.65 2.66
N GLU A 133 20.45 -13.54 2.32
CA GLU A 133 21.40 -14.66 2.34
C GLU A 133 21.55 -15.20 3.76
N LYS A 134 21.81 -14.32 4.74
CA LYS A 134 21.91 -14.72 6.16
C LYS A 134 20.62 -15.37 6.67
N ALA A 135 19.45 -14.86 6.30
CA ALA A 135 18.17 -15.48 6.65
C ALA A 135 18.05 -16.90 6.07
N GLY A 136 18.48 -17.09 4.81
CA GLY A 136 18.51 -18.40 4.15
C GLY A 136 19.57 -19.37 4.71
N ASP A 137 20.68 -18.85 5.25
CA ASP A 137 21.69 -19.67 5.92
C ASP A 137 21.21 -20.16 7.29
N LEU A 138 20.46 -19.32 8.01
CA LEU A 138 19.84 -19.67 9.29
C LEU A 138 18.65 -20.63 9.12
N ASP A 139 17.82 -20.40 8.10
CA ASP A 139 16.74 -21.31 7.73
C ASP A 139 16.74 -21.54 6.20
N PRO A 140 17.29 -22.67 5.73
CA PRO A 140 17.32 -23.02 4.31
C PRO A 140 15.95 -23.17 3.65
N ARG A 141 14.86 -23.25 4.43
CA ARG A 141 13.48 -23.35 3.96
C ARG A 141 12.73 -22.02 4.02
N HIS A 142 13.41 -20.93 4.39
CA HIS A 142 12.83 -19.59 4.49
C HIS A 142 12.61 -19.01 3.08
N THR A 143 11.41 -19.15 2.55
CA THR A 143 11.09 -18.81 1.15
C THR A 143 10.93 -17.32 0.92
N GLN A 144 10.55 -16.56 1.94
CA GLN A 144 10.37 -15.11 1.86
C GLN A 144 11.70 -14.40 1.57
N SER A 145 12.82 -14.86 2.13
CA SER A 145 14.13 -14.28 1.84
C SER A 145 14.57 -14.58 0.41
N LEU A 146 14.41 -15.82 -0.06
CA LEU A 146 14.68 -16.19 -1.47
C LEU A 146 13.79 -15.41 -2.44
N PHE A 147 12.51 -15.24 -2.11
CA PHE A 147 11.58 -14.48 -2.93
C PHE A 147 12.04 -13.03 -3.07
N ASN A 148 12.28 -12.34 -1.96
CA ASN A 148 12.69 -10.94 -1.95
C ASN A 148 14.08 -10.74 -2.57
N MET A 149 15.01 -11.68 -2.39
CA MET A 149 16.31 -11.64 -3.05
C MET A 149 16.18 -11.72 -4.58
N GLY A 150 15.32 -12.60 -5.09
CA GLY A 150 15.04 -12.64 -6.54
C GLY A 150 14.36 -11.36 -7.05
N ILE A 151 13.50 -10.72 -6.24
CA ILE A 151 12.93 -9.40 -6.56
C ILE A 151 14.04 -8.35 -6.70
N VAL A 152 15.00 -8.29 -5.76
CA VAL A 152 16.13 -7.34 -5.84
C VAL A 152 16.94 -7.56 -7.12
N TYR A 153 17.33 -8.80 -7.40
CA TYR A 153 18.07 -9.11 -8.61
C TYR A 153 17.31 -8.74 -9.87
N ARG A 154 16.01 -9.07 -9.96
CA ARG A 154 15.22 -8.82 -11.17
C ARG A 154 14.89 -7.34 -11.39
N TYR A 155 14.40 -6.65 -10.37
CA TYR A 155 13.78 -5.33 -10.54
C TYR A 155 14.71 -4.18 -10.20
N ASP A 156 15.67 -4.39 -9.31
CA ASP A 156 16.52 -3.31 -8.81
C ASP A 156 17.91 -3.35 -9.44
N LEU A 157 18.45 -4.55 -9.68
CA LEU A 157 19.79 -4.75 -10.25
C LEU A 157 19.80 -5.19 -11.72
N ASN A 158 18.65 -5.59 -12.28
CA ASN A 158 18.53 -6.19 -13.61
C ASN A 158 19.46 -7.40 -13.85
N ASP A 159 19.80 -8.14 -12.79
CA ASP A 159 20.59 -9.38 -12.82
C ASP A 159 19.62 -10.57 -12.94
N PHE A 160 19.11 -10.79 -14.15
CA PHE A 160 18.06 -11.79 -14.39
C PHE A 160 18.55 -13.22 -14.18
N ASP A 161 19.82 -13.49 -14.44
CA ASP A 161 20.42 -14.81 -14.23
C ASP A 161 20.42 -15.18 -12.74
N LYS A 162 20.83 -14.25 -11.86
CA LYS A 162 20.73 -14.47 -10.42
C LYS A 162 19.29 -14.54 -9.93
N ALA A 163 18.38 -13.72 -10.47
CA ALA A 163 16.97 -13.80 -10.13
C ALA A 163 16.39 -15.19 -10.42
N VAL A 164 16.62 -15.73 -11.64
CA VAL A 164 16.20 -17.08 -12.04
C VAL A 164 16.82 -18.14 -11.13
N THR A 165 18.12 -18.02 -10.82
CA THR A 165 18.84 -18.97 -9.96
C THR A 165 18.23 -19.06 -8.57
N VAL A 166 18.01 -17.92 -7.90
CA VAL A 166 17.47 -17.86 -6.54
C VAL A 166 16.01 -18.34 -6.50
N TRP A 167 15.21 -17.96 -7.48
CA TRP A 167 13.82 -18.41 -7.56
C TRP A 167 13.66 -19.89 -7.92
N LYS A 168 14.58 -20.47 -8.71
CA LYS A 168 14.64 -21.92 -8.87
C LYS A 168 14.96 -22.64 -7.56
N LYS A 169 15.85 -22.08 -6.73
CA LYS A 169 16.11 -22.59 -5.37
C LYS A 169 14.82 -22.57 -4.53
N LEU A 170 14.07 -21.48 -4.56
CA LEU A 170 12.76 -21.37 -3.89
C LEU A 170 11.80 -22.47 -4.37
N LEU A 171 11.61 -22.61 -5.67
CA LEU A 171 10.69 -23.59 -6.26
C LEU A 171 11.08 -25.05 -5.96
N ALA A 172 12.37 -25.33 -5.74
CA ALA A 172 12.87 -26.65 -5.40
C ALA A 172 12.57 -27.09 -3.95
N LEU A 173 12.17 -26.17 -3.06
CA LEU A 173 11.85 -26.49 -1.66
C LEU A 173 10.60 -27.35 -1.48
N ASN A 174 9.81 -27.58 -2.55
CA ASN A 174 8.67 -28.50 -2.60
C ASN A 174 7.69 -28.37 -1.42
N GLN A 175 7.40 -27.13 -1.02
CA GLN A 175 6.43 -26.81 0.03
C GLN A 175 5.35 -25.86 -0.50
N PRO A 176 4.15 -25.80 0.14
CA PRO A 176 3.10 -24.88 -0.26
C PRO A 176 3.54 -23.43 -0.09
N GLU A 177 3.80 -22.75 -1.21
CA GLU A 177 4.29 -21.38 -1.21
C GLU A 177 3.31 -20.47 -1.95
N PRO A 178 2.74 -19.45 -1.29
CA PRO A 178 1.78 -18.53 -1.93
C PRO A 178 2.34 -17.87 -3.19
N MET A 179 3.64 -17.62 -3.21
CA MET A 179 4.35 -16.93 -4.30
C MET A 179 4.79 -17.85 -5.43
N ALA A 180 4.69 -19.18 -5.29
CA ALA A 180 5.25 -20.12 -6.28
C ALA A 180 4.63 -20.01 -7.68
N GLY A 181 3.35 -19.64 -7.78
CA GLY A 181 2.70 -19.40 -9.07
C GLY A 181 3.33 -18.22 -9.82
N GLN A 182 3.46 -17.09 -9.14
CA GLN A 182 4.11 -15.88 -9.66
C GLN A 182 5.56 -16.15 -10.02
N VAL A 183 6.30 -16.80 -9.11
CA VAL A 183 7.72 -17.13 -9.33
C VAL A 183 7.91 -18.02 -10.56
N ARG A 184 7.05 -19.03 -10.79
CA ARG A 184 7.12 -19.87 -12.00
C ARG A 184 6.89 -19.07 -13.28
N GLN A 185 5.93 -18.15 -13.28
CA GLN A 185 5.66 -17.30 -14.43
C GLN A 185 6.86 -16.41 -14.75
N GLU A 186 7.44 -15.77 -13.73
CA GLU A 186 8.61 -14.92 -13.88
C GLU A 186 9.83 -15.69 -14.38
N VAL A 187 10.13 -16.84 -13.79
CA VAL A 187 11.23 -17.70 -14.24
C VAL A 187 11.03 -18.12 -15.71
N SER A 188 9.83 -18.57 -16.09
CA SER A 188 9.55 -18.96 -17.46
C SER A 188 9.65 -17.79 -18.45
N PHE A 189 9.27 -16.58 -18.03
CA PHE A 189 9.40 -15.38 -18.86
C PHE A 189 10.88 -15.04 -19.11
N LEU A 190 11.68 -14.98 -18.05
CA LEU A 190 13.10 -14.65 -18.14
C LEU A 190 13.89 -15.69 -18.95
N GLU A 191 13.57 -16.98 -18.80
CA GLU A 191 14.23 -18.04 -19.57
C GLU A 191 13.84 -18.03 -21.06
N SER A 192 12.62 -17.61 -21.39
CA SER A 192 12.18 -17.51 -22.80
C SER A 192 12.62 -16.21 -23.48
N HIS A 193 13.07 -15.22 -22.70
CA HIS A 193 13.53 -13.91 -23.18
C HIS A 193 14.90 -13.58 -22.58
N PRO A 194 15.96 -14.34 -22.90
CA PRO A 194 17.28 -14.10 -22.33
C PRO A 194 17.81 -12.72 -22.68
N GLN A 195 18.66 -12.16 -21.81
CA GLN A 195 19.34 -10.90 -22.10
C GLN A 195 20.23 -11.03 -23.33
N VAL A 196 20.26 -9.98 -24.14
CA VAL A 196 21.17 -9.86 -25.27
C VAL A 196 22.04 -8.63 -25.01
N ASN A 197 23.36 -8.82 -24.93
CA ASN A 197 24.32 -7.74 -24.70
C ASN A 197 24.08 -6.91 -23.42
N GLY A 198 23.51 -7.53 -22.37
CA GLY A 198 23.18 -6.83 -21.12
C GLY A 198 21.92 -5.97 -21.18
N GLU A 199 21.22 -5.94 -22.31
CA GLU A 199 19.90 -5.32 -22.41
C GLU A 199 18.83 -6.15 -21.69
N PRO A 200 17.82 -5.51 -21.08
CA PRO A 200 16.72 -6.23 -20.44
C PRO A 200 15.92 -7.06 -21.46
N PRO A 201 15.24 -8.13 -21.00
CA PRO A 201 14.35 -8.95 -21.82
C PRO A 201 13.34 -8.11 -22.62
N LYS A 202 13.04 -8.51 -23.87
CA LYS A 202 11.96 -7.87 -24.64
C LYS A 202 10.62 -8.02 -23.91
N GLY A 203 9.90 -6.91 -23.74
CA GLY A 203 8.64 -6.87 -22.98
C GLY A 203 8.83 -6.62 -21.48
N PHE A 204 10.05 -6.42 -21.00
CA PHE A 204 10.32 -6.04 -19.62
C PHE A 204 9.68 -4.68 -19.28
N GLY A 205 8.87 -4.65 -18.22
CA GLY A 205 8.22 -3.43 -17.71
C GLY A 205 6.93 -2.99 -18.42
N GLN A 206 6.40 -3.79 -19.35
CA GLN A 206 5.09 -3.58 -19.99
C GLN A 206 3.96 -4.32 -19.27
#